data_AF-A0A0S8AT88-F1
#
_entry.id   AF-A0A0S8AT88-F1
#
_cell.length_a   1.000
_cell.length_b   1.000
_cell.length_c   1.000
_cell.angle_alpha   90.00
_cell.angle_beta   90.00
_cell.angle_gamma   90.00
#
_symmetry.space_group_name_H-M   'P 1'
#
loop_
_entity.id
_entity.type
_entity.pdbx_description
1 polymer ?
#
loop_
_entity_poly.entity_id
_entity_poly.type
_entity_poly.pdbx_seq_one_letter_code
_entity_poly.pdbx_strand_id
1 'polypeptide(L)'
;MTRRAEPTAPTEERAMPHTLRRAPLSLLLALPFLTTCGGRAPEIDQASVTRILTTLSADEMEGRRAFTPAATKAAEFIHAEFAAIGLEHFDDLRDYLQDFAVYAVAI
;
A
#
# COMPACT_ATOMS: atom_id res chain seq x y z
N MET A 1 55.71 -40.44 19.68
CA MET A 1 57.09 -40.06 20.08
C MET A 1 58.00 -40.69 19.04
N THR A 2 58.70 -39.95 18.17
CA THR A 2 59.83 -39.06 18.49
C THR A 2 60.10 -38.03 17.37
N ARG A 3 60.20 -36.78 17.83
CA ARG A 3 60.91 -35.58 17.38
C ARG A 3 61.98 -35.69 16.26
N ARG A 4 61.95 -34.75 15.30
CA ARG A 4 63.01 -33.76 14.92
C ARG A 4 62.65 -33.21 13.51
N ALA A 5 62.25 -31.96 13.38
CA ALA A 5 63.07 -30.73 13.33
C ALA A 5 63.90 -30.63 12.04
N GLU A 6 63.55 -29.67 11.16
CA GLU A 6 64.57 -28.96 10.37
C GLU A 6 64.13 -27.50 10.11
N PRO A 7 65.06 -26.52 10.18
CA PRO A 7 64.74 -25.10 10.38
C PRO A 7 65.11 -24.24 9.16
N THR A 8 65.02 -22.92 9.36
CA THR A 8 65.62 -21.80 8.59
C THR A 8 64.77 -21.17 7.49
N ALA A 9 64.18 -20.01 7.80
CA ALA A 9 64.81 -18.72 7.47
C ALA A 9 64.12 -17.60 8.28
N PRO A 10 64.85 -16.72 8.98
CA PRO A 10 64.34 -15.44 9.41
C PRO A 10 64.86 -14.29 8.52
N THR A 11 64.38 -13.09 8.83
CA THR A 11 64.99 -11.78 8.52
C THR A 11 64.59 -11.26 7.15
N GLU A 12 63.47 -10.53 7.15
CA GLU A 12 63.43 -9.07 7.11
C GLU A 12 63.84 -8.53 5.75
N GLU A 13 62.93 -7.80 5.13
CA GLU A 13 63.16 -6.41 4.71
C GLU A 13 62.16 -6.06 3.61
N ARG A 14 61.06 -5.43 4.00
CA ARG A 14 60.66 -4.19 3.33
C ARG A 14 59.68 -3.43 4.19
N ALA A 15 60.21 -2.34 4.71
CA ALA A 15 59.54 -1.29 5.42
C ALA A 15 58.42 -0.62 4.61
N MET A 16 57.65 0.20 5.33
CA MET A 16 56.91 1.42 4.92
C MET A 16 55.39 1.34 5.23
N PRO A 17 54.72 2.46 5.55
CA PRO A 17 54.83 3.15 6.83
C PRO A 17 53.45 3.44 7.45
N HIS A 18 53.48 3.81 8.73
CA HIS A 18 52.51 4.63 9.45
C HIS A 18 51.59 5.48 8.54
N THR A 19 50.27 5.23 8.55
CA THR A 19 49.23 6.28 8.44
C THR A 19 47.84 5.69 8.68
N LEU A 20 47.26 6.08 9.81
CA LEU A 20 45.84 6.29 10.08
C LEU A 20 44.90 6.23 8.86
N ARG A 21 44.02 5.22 8.73
CA ARG A 21 42.64 5.38 8.19
C ARG A 21 41.85 4.08 8.02
N ARG A 22 40.55 4.21 8.34
CA ARG A 22 39.34 3.50 7.84
C ARG A 22 38.68 2.56 8.85
N ALA A 23 37.90 3.15 9.76
CA ALA A 23 36.75 2.45 10.33
C ALA A 23 35.85 1.94 9.17
N PRO A 24 35.23 0.75 9.30
CA PRO A 24 34.50 0.13 8.20
C PRO A 24 33.27 0.97 7.83
N LEU A 25 33.27 1.44 6.57
CA LEU A 25 32.20 2.19 5.91
C LEU A 25 30.83 1.46 5.91
N SER A 26 30.80 0.19 6.31
CA SER A 26 29.62 -0.68 6.36
C SER A 26 28.61 -0.30 7.46
N LEU A 27 29.00 0.43 8.51
CA LEU A 27 28.11 0.75 9.63
C LEU A 27 27.22 2.00 9.39
N LEU A 28 27.53 2.82 8.37
CA LEU A 28 26.76 4.02 8.02
C LEU A 28 25.60 3.76 7.05
N LEU A 29 25.54 2.59 6.40
CA LEU A 29 24.51 2.25 5.42
C LEU A 29 23.25 1.60 6.04
N ALA A 30 23.31 1.16 7.30
CA ALA A 30 22.19 0.51 7.98
C ALA A 30 21.19 1.49 8.66
N LEU A 31 21.50 2.79 8.67
CA LEU A 31 20.70 3.80 9.38
C LEU A 31 19.41 4.31 8.68
N PRO A 32 19.12 4.11 7.37
CA PRO A 32 17.88 4.64 6.78
C PRO A 32 16.70 3.65 6.85
N PHE A 33 16.85 2.48 7.50
CA PHE A 33 15.78 1.47 7.58
C PHE A 33 14.73 1.74 8.68
N LEU A 34 14.94 2.72 9.55
CA LEU A 34 14.03 3.03 10.67
C LEU A 34 13.01 4.13 10.34
N THR A 35 13.04 4.73 9.15
CA THR A 35 12.45 6.07 8.96
C THR A 35 11.05 6.16 8.35
N THR A 36 10.27 5.09 8.19
CA THR A 36 8.82 5.30 7.97
C THR A 36 7.97 4.10 8.37
N CYS A 37 7.38 4.18 9.56
CA CYS A 37 6.14 3.48 9.88
C CYS A 37 5.08 4.53 10.21
N GLY A 38 4.84 5.44 9.27
CA GLY A 38 3.78 6.44 9.35
C GLY A 38 2.97 6.39 8.06
N GLY A 39 1.99 5.48 8.00
CA GLY A 39 1.01 5.51 6.91
C GLY A 39 0.33 6.88 6.91
N ARG A 40 0.43 7.60 5.80
CA ARG A 40 -0.24 8.89 5.65
C ARG A 40 -1.74 8.64 5.79
N ALA A 41 -2.40 9.39 6.67
CA ALA A 41 -3.85 9.34 6.74
C ALA A 41 -4.41 9.67 5.33
N PRO A 42 -5.43 8.94 4.86
CA PRO A 42 -6.05 9.26 3.57
C PRO A 42 -6.53 10.71 3.59
N GLU A 43 -6.19 11.44 2.53
CA GLU A 43 -6.64 12.81 2.35
C GLU A 43 -8.11 12.79 1.93
N ILE A 44 -8.98 13.36 2.76
CA ILE A 44 -10.42 13.41 2.49
C ILE A 44 -10.75 14.78 1.91
N ASP A 45 -11.16 14.80 0.63
CA ASP A 45 -11.69 16.01 0.02
C ASP A 45 -13.13 16.27 0.48
N GLN A 46 -13.29 17.26 1.36
CA GLN A 46 -14.59 17.66 1.90
C GLN A 46 -15.56 18.12 0.80
N ALA A 47 -15.08 18.73 -0.27
CA ALA A 47 -15.95 19.23 -1.34
C ALA A 47 -16.57 18.08 -2.12
N SER A 48 -15.76 17.09 -2.52
CA SER A 48 -16.24 15.86 -3.17
C SER A 48 -17.23 15.11 -2.28
N VAL A 49 -16.90 14.89 -1.01
CA VAL A 49 -17.80 14.22 -0.05
C VAL A 49 -19.13 14.96 0.07
N THR A 50 -19.08 16.29 0.23
CA THR A 50 -20.29 17.10 0.35
C THR A 50 -21.16 16.97 -0.89
N ARG A 51 -20.60 17.08 -2.10
CA ARG A 51 -21.34 16.95 -3.35
C ARG A 51 -22.00 15.57 -3.49
N ILE A 52 -21.26 14.50 -3.21
CA ILE A 52 -21.78 13.12 -3.32
C ILE A 52 -22.93 12.92 -2.33
N LEU A 53 -22.75 13.34 -1.07
CA LEU A 53 -23.78 13.21 -0.04
C LEU A 53 -25.02 14.01 -0.39
N THR A 54 -24.87 15.28 -0.79
CA THR A 54 -26.01 16.14 -1.12
C THR A 54 -26.77 15.61 -2.33
N THR A 55 -26.08 15.16 -3.38
CA THR A 55 -26.73 14.55 -4.56
C THR A 55 -27.49 13.28 -4.17
N LEU A 56 -26.86 12.38 -3.42
CA LEU A 56 -27.50 11.14 -3.01
C LEU A 56 -28.70 11.39 -2.08
N SER A 57 -28.66 12.42 -1.23
CA SER A 57 -29.75 12.76 -0.31
C SER A 57 -30.80 13.72 -0.88
N ALA A 58 -30.67 14.16 -2.12
CA ALA A 58 -31.59 15.11 -2.73
C ALA A 58 -32.97 14.48 -3.00
N ASP A 59 -34.02 15.30 -3.08
CA ASP A 59 -35.39 14.85 -3.35
C ASP A 59 -35.49 14.13 -4.71
N GLU A 60 -34.67 14.53 -5.67
CA GLU A 60 -34.55 13.87 -6.98
C GLU A 60 -34.09 12.42 -6.87
N MET A 61 -33.43 12.01 -5.79
CA MET A 61 -33.09 10.61 -5.58
C MET A 61 -34.27 9.80 -5.05
N GLU A 62 -35.40 10.41 -4.68
CA GLU A 62 -36.67 9.75 -4.34
C GLU A 62 -36.56 8.72 -3.19
N GLY A 63 -35.48 8.78 -2.42
CA GLY A 63 -35.08 7.76 -1.46
C GLY A 63 -34.35 6.58 -2.10
N ARG A 64 -33.89 5.61 -1.31
CA ARG A 64 -33.06 4.50 -1.83
C ARG A 64 -33.48 3.16 -1.26
N ARG A 65 -34.80 2.98 -1.10
CA ARG A 65 -35.35 1.72 -0.60
C ARG A 65 -35.01 0.61 -1.59
N ALA A 66 -34.48 -0.51 -1.09
CA ALA A 66 -34.18 -1.66 -1.93
C ALA A 66 -35.40 -2.10 -2.76
N PHE A 67 -35.15 -2.65 -3.96
CA PHE A 67 -36.20 -3.06 -4.91
C PHE A 67 -37.12 -1.93 -5.38
N THR A 68 -36.57 -0.72 -5.56
CA THR A 68 -37.27 0.40 -6.18
C THR A 68 -36.43 0.98 -7.33
N PRO A 69 -37.04 1.63 -8.33
CA PRO A 69 -36.28 2.30 -9.40
C PRO A 69 -35.29 3.34 -8.86
N ALA A 70 -35.64 3.99 -7.75
CA ALA A 70 -34.79 4.97 -7.08
C ALA A 70 -33.48 4.34 -6.54
N ALA A 71 -33.51 3.08 -6.11
CA ALA A 71 -32.29 2.35 -5.73
C ALA A 71 -31.35 2.15 -6.94
N THR A 72 -31.90 1.78 -8.10
CA THR A 72 -31.13 1.66 -9.34
C THR A 72 -30.52 3.00 -9.75
N LYS A 73 -31.30 4.08 -9.70
CA LYS A 73 -30.82 5.45 -9.99
C LYS A 73 -29.64 5.85 -9.09
N ALA A 74 -29.71 5.56 -7.80
CA ALA A 74 -28.62 5.85 -6.88
C ALA A 74 -27.38 4.97 -7.16
N ALA A 75 -27.58 3.70 -7.52
CA ALA A 75 -26.49 2.80 -7.90
C ALA A 75 -25.79 3.28 -9.19
N GLU A 76 -26.54 3.73 -10.19
CA GLU A 76 -25.99 4.30 -11.43
C GLU A 76 -25.17 5.58 -11.18
N PHE A 77 -25.63 6.44 -10.26
CA PHE A 77 -24.85 7.61 -9.85
C PHE A 77 -23.51 7.19 -9.23
N ILE A 78 -23.51 6.25 -8.28
CA ILE A 78 -22.28 5.76 -7.64
C ILE A 78 -21.35 5.06 -8.64
N HIS A 79 -21.91 4.28 -9.56
CA HIS A 79 -21.18 3.67 -10.68
C HIS A 79 -20.42 4.73 -11.49
N ALA A 80 -21.08 5.86 -11.82
CA ALA A 80 -20.43 6.96 -12.54
C ALA A 80 -19.33 7.64 -11.71
N GLU A 81 -19.52 7.81 -10.40
CA GLU A 81 -18.48 8.35 -9.50
C GLU A 81 -17.25 7.45 -9.44
N PHE A 82 -17.44 6.13 -9.40
CA PHE A 82 -16.34 5.15 -9.44
C PHE A 82 -15.60 5.16 -10.78
N ALA A 83 -16.32 5.25 -11.89
CA ALA A 83 -15.72 5.40 -13.21
C ALA A 83 -14.88 6.69 -13.32
N ALA A 84 -15.40 7.80 -12.77
CA ALA A 84 -14.75 9.11 -12.83
C ALA A 84 -13.41 9.15 -12.08
N ILE A 85 -13.28 8.39 -10.99
CA ILE A 85 -12.01 8.27 -10.24
C ILE A 85 -11.10 7.17 -10.78
N GLY A 86 -11.53 6.40 -11.78
CA GLY A 86 -10.75 5.31 -12.37
C GLY A 86 -10.59 4.12 -11.44
N LEU A 87 -11.59 3.80 -10.62
CA LEU A 87 -11.56 2.65 -9.73
C LEU A 87 -11.53 1.35 -10.55
N GLU A 88 -10.70 0.38 -10.15
CA GLU A 88 -10.72 -0.94 -10.80
C GLU A 88 -12.00 -1.71 -10.46
N HIS A 89 -12.48 -2.50 -11.41
CA HIS A 89 -13.62 -3.38 -11.16
C HIS A 89 -13.22 -4.53 -10.23
N PHE A 90 -14.20 -5.07 -9.54
CA PHE A 90 -13.99 -6.25 -8.70
C PHE A 90 -13.90 -7.50 -9.58
N ASP A 91 -12.80 -8.25 -9.47
CA ASP A 91 -12.64 -9.56 -10.11
C ASP A 91 -12.88 -9.49 -11.65
N ASP A 92 -13.65 -10.42 -12.21
CA ASP A 92 -13.99 -10.45 -13.64
C ASP A 92 -15.22 -9.60 -14.02
N LEU A 93 -15.70 -8.70 -13.13
CA LEU A 93 -16.84 -7.85 -13.46
C LEU A 93 -16.53 -6.85 -14.58
N ARG A 94 -17.53 -6.65 -15.44
CA ARG A 94 -17.45 -5.69 -16.56
C ARG A 94 -17.73 -4.26 -16.15
N ASP A 95 -18.37 -4.05 -15.01
CA ASP A 95 -18.76 -2.77 -14.45
C ASP A 95 -18.79 -2.84 -12.90
N TYR A 96 -19.24 -1.78 -12.24
CA TYR A 96 -19.30 -1.70 -10.78
C TYR A 96 -20.58 -2.29 -10.16
N LEU A 97 -21.57 -2.70 -10.96
CA LEU A 97 -22.87 -3.16 -10.46
C LEU A 97 -22.84 -4.66 -10.14
N GLN A 98 -23.31 -5.02 -8.95
CA GLN A 98 -23.38 -6.40 -8.47
C GLN A 98 -24.82 -6.78 -8.16
N ASP A 99 -25.39 -7.67 -8.96
CA ASP A 99 -26.74 -8.20 -8.75
C ASP A 99 -26.72 -9.40 -7.81
N PHE A 100 -27.66 -9.43 -6.86
CA PHE A 100 -27.86 -10.57 -5.96
C PHE A 100 -29.34 -10.89 -5.79
N ALA A 101 -29.66 -12.18 -5.70
CA ALA A 101 -31.02 -12.65 -5.42
C ALA A 101 -31.30 -12.57 -3.92
N VAL A 102 -32.51 -12.11 -3.56
CA VAL A 102 -33.00 -12.11 -2.18
C VAL A 102 -34.19 -13.04 -2.09
N TYR A 103 -34.17 -13.91 -1.07
CA TYR A 103 -35.22 -14.90 -0.81
C TYR A 103 -35.95 -14.52 0.47
N ALA A 104 -37.27 -14.47 0.43
CA ALA A 104 -38.09 -14.34 1.61
C ALA A 104 -38.48 -15.74 2.12
N VAL A 105 -38.11 -16.04 3.37
CA VAL A 105 -38.62 -17.23 4.06
C VAL A 105 -39.83 -16.79 4.87
N ALA A 106 -41.00 -17.28 4.49
CA ALA A 106 -42.20 -17.14 5.31
C ALA A 106 -42.04 -18.06 6.53
N ILE A 107 -42.16 -17.47 7.72
CA ILE A 107 -42.15 -18.18 9.01
C ILE A 107 -43.59 -18.31 9.48
#